data_AF-A0A3A4ZQN8-F1
#
_entry.id   AF-A0A3A4ZQN8-F1
#
_cell.length_a   1.000
_cell.length_b   1.000
_cell.length_c   1.000
_cell.angle_alpha   90.00
_cell.angle_beta   90.00
_cell.angle_gamma   90.00
#
_symmetry.space_group_name_H-M   'P 1'
#
loop_
_entity.id
_entity.type
_entity.pdbx_description
1 polymer ?
#
loop_
_entity_poly.entity_id
_entity_poly.type
_entity_poly.pdbx_seq_one_letter_code
_entity_poly.pdbx_strand_id
1 'polypeptide(L)'
;MYCNNCGKQIDPTHKFCKFCGAKVEKVEHNQETSSQPNSSDQSTSSPKIHTKLWDKFAEIYDSSGEERKKYSDLSSDEVWKLIQRISQNRFEEFIQANKEILNKQPYKVIESLKNLFTWCTSGGYWFWMAEALMQEEKLSKPKNMAMNQLVEEWQRLVGEGYVDATKGMSDELTQAMGIFFEFEKKNVLESSDTVKELPNEFIETMTSYLLLQIIWGYLGGMAEAKYRK
;
A
#
# COMPACT_ATOMS: atom_id res chain seq x y z
N MET A 1 9.70 -8.50 17.62
CA MET A 1 10.29 -9.38 16.59
C MET A 1 9.65 -9.04 15.25
N TYR A 2 10.19 -9.50 14.12
CA TYR A 2 9.57 -9.30 12.81
C TYR A 2 8.94 -10.60 12.33
N CYS A 3 7.80 -10.52 11.66
CA CYS A 3 7.17 -11.70 11.09
C CYS A 3 8.01 -12.20 9.91
N ASN A 4 8.51 -13.43 9.98
CA ASN A 4 9.30 -14.03 8.89
C ASN A 4 8.50 -14.18 7.58
N ASN A 5 7.16 -14.14 7.65
CA ASN A 5 6.31 -14.24 6.47
C ASN A 5 6.00 -12.88 5.83
N CYS A 6 5.72 -11.84 6.62
CA CYS A 6 5.25 -10.55 6.07
C CYS A 6 6.11 -9.34 6.43
N GLY A 7 7.25 -9.54 7.10
CA GLY A 7 8.21 -8.48 7.44
C GLY A 7 7.74 -7.45 8.47
N LYS A 8 6.45 -7.40 8.81
CA LYS A 8 5.91 -6.43 9.78
C LYS A 8 6.37 -6.73 11.21
N GLN A 9 6.60 -5.67 11.98
CA GLN A 9 6.97 -5.75 13.39
C GLN A 9 5.80 -6.29 14.21
N ILE A 10 6.03 -7.38 14.94
CA ILE A 10 5.04 -8.05 15.77
C ILE A 10 5.53 -8.21 17.20
N ASP A 11 4.55 -8.26 18.11
CA ASP A 11 4.80 -8.58 19.51
C ASP A 11 5.26 -10.05 19.63
N PRO A 12 6.39 -10.32 20.30
CA PRO A 12 6.91 -11.68 20.47
C PRO A 12 6.03 -12.60 21.34
N THR A 13 5.06 -12.06 22.07
CA THR A 13 4.12 -12.85 22.86
C THR A 13 3.02 -13.50 22.00
N HIS A 14 2.72 -12.93 20.83
CA HIS A 14 1.68 -13.43 19.94
C HIS A 14 2.08 -14.75 19.26
N LYS A 15 1.17 -15.74 19.27
CA LYS A 15 1.36 -17.03 18.59
C LYS A 15 1.20 -16.94 17.06
N PHE A 16 0.52 -15.90 16.58
CA PHE A 16 0.24 -15.64 15.17
C PHE A 16 0.46 -14.17 14.87
N CYS A 17 0.96 -13.86 13.67
CA CYS A 17 1.10 -12.52 13.18
C CYS A 17 -0.28 -11.90 13.02
N LYS A 18 -0.57 -10.82 13.75
CA LYS A 18 -1.84 -10.09 13.65
C LYS A 18 -2.12 -9.47 12.28
N PHE A 19 -1.10 -9.39 11.42
CA PHE A 19 -1.20 -8.77 10.10
C PHE A 19 -1.44 -9.78 8.97
N CYS A 20 -0.77 -10.95 9.00
CA CYS A 20 -0.86 -11.93 7.92
C CYS A 20 -1.35 -13.32 8.37
N GLY A 21 -1.58 -13.52 9.67
CA GLY A 21 -2.04 -14.78 10.25
C GLY A 21 -0.97 -15.88 10.35
N ALA A 22 0.26 -15.63 9.87
CA ALA A 22 1.34 -16.61 9.93
C ALA A 22 1.74 -16.95 11.38
N LYS A 23 2.02 -18.21 11.66
CA LYS A 23 2.47 -18.67 12.98
C LYS A 23 3.82 -18.06 13.32
N VAL A 24 3.98 -17.63 14.56
CA VAL A 24 5.19 -17.01 15.07
C VAL A 24 5.96 -18.07 15.85
N GLU A 25 7.09 -18.52 15.30
CA GLU A 25 7.95 -19.49 15.99
C GLU A 25 8.65 -18.79 17.15
N LYS A 26 8.31 -19.20 18.38
CA LYS A 26 9.00 -18.74 19.58
C LYS A 26 10.29 -19.53 19.70
N VAL A 27 11.42 -18.83 19.67
CA VAL A 27 12.71 -19.41 20.05
C VAL A 27 12.70 -19.52 21.57
N GLU A 28 12.37 -20.71 22.09
CA GLU A 28 12.51 -20.99 23.52
C GLU A 28 14.00 -21.05 23.85
N HIS A 29 14.40 -20.21 24.80
CA HIS A 29 15.78 -20.07 25.22
C HIS A 29 16.16 -21.25 26.12
N ASN A 30 16.89 -22.22 25.58
CA ASN A 30 17.71 -23.12 26.38
C ASN A 30 19.18 -22.85 26.06
N GLN A 31 19.91 -22.42 27.08
CA GLN A 31 21.34 -22.15 27.05
C GLN A 31 22.09 -23.48 26.95
N GLU A 32 22.97 -23.61 25.96
CA GLU A 32 24.25 -24.30 26.13
C GLU A 32 25.25 -23.80 25.06
N THR A 33 26.45 -23.54 25.53
CA THR A 33 27.51 -22.76 24.88
C THR A 33 28.46 -23.68 24.10
N SER A 34 28.79 -23.37 22.84
CA SER A 34 30.16 -23.48 22.30
C SER A 34 30.29 -23.02 20.84
N SER A 35 31.12 -21.98 20.67
CA SER A 35 32.23 -21.85 19.72
C SER A 35 32.03 -22.16 18.22
N GLN A 36 31.87 -21.11 17.39
CA GLN A 36 32.87 -20.56 16.44
C GLN A 36 32.21 -19.82 15.26
N PRO A 37 32.90 -18.83 14.67
CA PRO A 37 32.29 -17.79 13.84
C PRO A 37 32.22 -18.24 12.39
N ASN A 38 31.04 -18.12 11.79
CA ASN A 38 30.95 -18.07 10.34
C ASN A 38 30.10 -16.89 9.93
N SER A 39 30.81 -15.89 9.42
CA SER A 39 30.31 -14.82 8.59
C SER A 39 29.58 -15.43 7.39
N SER A 40 28.26 -15.33 7.40
CA SER A 40 27.45 -15.35 6.19
C SER A 40 26.34 -14.34 6.39
N ASP A 41 26.72 -13.10 6.06
CA ASP A 41 25.82 -12.01 5.76
C ASP A 41 24.93 -12.46 4.59
N GLN A 42 23.77 -13.01 4.94
CA GLN A 42 22.65 -13.23 4.01
C GLN A 42 21.46 -12.43 4.55
N SER A 43 21.66 -11.13 4.54
CA SER A 43 20.61 -10.13 4.51
C SER A 43 19.79 -10.35 3.22
N THR A 44 18.65 -11.02 3.35
CA THR A 44 17.69 -11.27 2.26
C THR A 44 17.21 -9.95 1.70
N SER A 45 17.59 -9.68 0.45
CA SER A 45 17.44 -8.43 -0.26
C SER A 45 15.97 -8.09 -0.55
N SER A 46 15.42 -7.14 0.19
CA SER A 46 14.53 -6.14 -0.40
C SER A 46 15.23 -5.49 -1.60
N PRO A 47 14.54 -5.12 -2.69
CA PRO A 47 15.17 -4.43 -3.81
C PRO A 47 15.88 -3.17 -3.30
N LYS A 48 17.20 -3.10 -3.52
CA LYS A 48 18.09 -2.01 -3.06
C LYS A 48 17.82 -0.72 -3.82
N ILE A 49 16.68 -0.09 -3.59
CA ILE A 49 16.43 1.30 -3.99
C ILE A 49 16.00 2.03 -2.71
N HIS A 50 17.00 2.44 -1.91
CA HIS A 50 16.84 3.37 -0.80
C HIS A 50 16.80 4.78 -1.38
N THR A 51 15.68 5.15 -1.97
CA THR A 51 15.42 6.55 -2.29
C THR A 51 14.89 7.25 -1.05
N LYS A 52 15.14 8.56 -0.93
CA LYS A 52 14.68 9.32 0.23
C LYS A 52 13.15 9.28 0.33
N LEU A 53 12.49 9.29 -0.82
CA LEU A 53 11.05 9.15 -0.90
C LEU A 53 10.56 7.77 -0.45
N TRP A 54 11.22 6.68 -0.86
CA TRP A 54 10.85 5.34 -0.41
C TRP A 54 11.00 5.20 1.11
N ASP A 55 12.12 5.65 1.66
CA ASP A 55 12.37 5.58 3.10
C ASP A 55 11.31 6.39 3.88
N LYS A 56 10.93 7.57 3.37
CA LYS A 56 9.87 8.39 3.97
C LYS A 56 8.49 7.75 3.84
N PHE A 57 8.18 7.17 2.68
CA PHE A 57 6.95 6.41 2.47
C PHE A 57 6.87 5.24 3.44
N ALA A 58 7.92 4.43 3.57
CA ALA A 58 7.95 3.29 4.47
C ALA A 58 7.80 3.71 5.94
N GLU A 59 8.47 4.79 6.37
CA GLU A 59 8.31 5.38 7.70
C GLU A 59 6.82 5.67 8.01
N ILE A 60 6.11 6.31 7.07
CA ILE A 60 4.70 6.65 7.23
C ILE A 60 3.84 5.39 7.11
N TYR A 61 4.02 4.58 6.07
CA TYR A 61 3.18 3.46 5.70
C TYR A 61 3.25 2.28 6.67
N ASP A 62 4.38 2.07 7.35
CA ASP A 62 4.51 1.04 8.37
C ASP A 62 4.30 1.55 9.81
N SER A 63 4.11 2.88 9.99
CA SER A 63 3.81 3.45 11.30
C SER A 63 2.53 2.85 11.93
N SER A 64 2.51 2.78 13.26
CA SER A 64 1.38 2.26 14.04
C SER A 64 1.22 3.02 15.36
N GLY A 65 0.05 2.88 16.00
CA GLY A 65 -0.24 3.54 17.28
C GLY A 65 -0.14 5.07 17.20
N GLU A 66 0.52 5.68 18.18
CA GLU A 66 0.70 7.14 18.26
C GLU A 66 1.51 7.70 17.07
N GLU A 67 2.48 6.95 16.53
CA GLU A 67 3.22 7.39 15.33
C GLU A 67 2.30 7.48 14.11
N ARG A 68 1.43 6.47 13.89
CA ARG A 68 0.42 6.55 12.82
C ARG A 68 -0.49 7.75 12.99
N LYS A 69 -0.91 7.99 14.23
CA LYS A 69 -1.84 9.08 14.55
C LYS A 69 -1.29 10.44 14.12
N LYS A 70 0.01 10.69 14.26
CA LYS A 70 0.65 11.93 13.79
C LYS A 70 0.40 12.20 12.31
N TYR A 71 0.47 11.16 11.46
CA TYR A 71 0.21 11.30 10.02
C TYR A 71 -1.28 11.32 9.71
N SER A 72 -2.07 10.48 10.37
CA SER A 72 -3.53 10.45 10.20
C SER A 72 -4.19 11.78 10.58
N ASP A 73 -3.67 12.47 11.60
CA ASP A 73 -4.16 13.79 12.02
C ASP A 73 -3.90 14.88 10.96
N LEU A 74 -2.97 14.65 10.03
CA LEU A 74 -2.75 15.51 8.87
C LEU A 74 -3.81 15.26 7.78
N SER A 75 -4.52 14.15 7.78
CA SER A 75 -5.57 13.86 6.80
C SER A 75 -6.95 14.34 7.28
N SER A 76 -7.86 14.58 6.33
CA SER A 76 -9.29 14.72 6.61
C SER A 76 -9.98 13.35 6.67
N ASP A 77 -11.15 13.28 7.30
CA ASP A 77 -11.98 12.08 7.22
C ASP A 77 -12.55 11.90 5.79
N GLU A 78 -12.76 13.02 5.09
CA GLU A 78 -13.27 13.09 3.73
C GLU A 78 -12.34 12.39 2.74
N VAL A 79 -11.02 12.54 2.87
CA VAL A 79 -10.08 11.84 1.98
C VAL A 79 -10.08 10.34 2.21
N TRP A 80 -10.23 9.87 3.44
CA TRP A 80 -10.36 8.43 3.73
C TRP A 80 -11.67 7.86 3.19
N LYS A 81 -12.78 8.61 3.28
CA LYS A 81 -14.04 8.25 2.62
C LYS A 81 -13.88 8.20 1.10
N LEU A 82 -13.12 9.13 0.51
CA LEU A 82 -12.83 9.14 -0.92
C LEU A 82 -12.01 7.91 -1.34
N ILE A 83 -10.88 7.65 -0.66
CA ILE A 83 -10.01 6.48 -0.90
C ILE A 83 -10.81 5.18 -0.81
N GLN A 84 -11.66 5.05 0.21
CA GLN A 84 -12.53 3.89 0.37
C GLN A 84 -13.47 3.73 -0.82
N ARG A 85 -14.18 4.80 -1.22
CA ARG A 85 -15.11 4.78 -2.38
C ARG A 85 -14.40 4.41 -3.68
N ILE A 86 -13.23 5.00 -3.93
CA ILE A 86 -12.44 4.72 -5.14
C ILE A 86 -12.08 3.24 -5.19
N SER A 87 -11.50 2.71 -4.10
CA SER A 87 -11.07 1.31 -4.04
C SER A 87 -12.23 0.33 -4.19
N GLN A 88 -13.35 0.60 -3.52
CA GLN A 88 -14.55 -0.25 -3.55
C GLN A 88 -15.19 -0.29 -4.93
N ASN A 89 -15.46 0.88 -5.51
CA ASN A 89 -16.11 0.96 -6.82
C ASN A 89 -15.27 0.25 -7.89
N ARG A 90 -13.94 0.44 -7.87
CA ARG A 90 -13.08 -0.23 -8.84
C ARG A 90 -12.91 -1.70 -8.63
N PHE A 91 -12.90 -2.15 -7.37
CA PHE A 91 -12.92 -3.57 -7.08
C PHE A 91 -14.22 -4.23 -7.56
N GLU A 92 -15.36 -3.58 -7.38
CA GLU A 92 -16.66 -4.08 -7.86
C GLU A 92 -16.70 -4.19 -9.38
N GLU A 93 -16.22 -3.18 -10.10
CA GLU A 93 -16.06 -3.24 -11.56
C GLU A 93 -15.13 -4.38 -11.99
N PHE A 94 -13.98 -4.52 -11.31
CA PHE A 94 -13.00 -5.57 -11.60
C PHE A 94 -13.59 -6.96 -11.40
N ILE A 95 -14.30 -7.20 -10.29
CA ILE A 95 -14.97 -8.47 -10.02
C ILE A 95 -15.99 -8.76 -11.09
N GLN A 96 -16.81 -7.78 -11.45
CA GLN A 96 -17.87 -7.96 -12.42
C GLN A 96 -17.31 -8.30 -13.80
N ALA A 97 -16.20 -7.66 -14.20
CA ALA A 97 -15.52 -7.92 -15.47
C ALA A 97 -14.85 -9.30 -15.52
N ASN A 98 -14.44 -9.86 -14.36
CA ASN A 98 -13.69 -11.12 -14.29
C ASN A 98 -14.43 -12.24 -13.54
N LYS A 99 -15.76 -12.14 -13.47
CA LYS A 99 -16.63 -12.98 -12.64
C LYS A 99 -16.45 -14.48 -12.90
N GLU A 100 -16.28 -14.89 -14.16
CA GLU A 100 -16.15 -16.31 -14.53
C GLU A 100 -14.89 -16.96 -13.96
N ILE A 101 -13.79 -16.20 -13.90
CA ILE A 101 -12.51 -16.65 -13.34
C ILE A 101 -12.60 -16.61 -11.81
N LEU A 102 -13.07 -15.50 -11.26
CA LEU A 102 -13.08 -15.25 -9.82
C LEU A 102 -14.07 -16.14 -9.06
N ASN A 103 -15.18 -16.55 -9.66
CA ASN A 103 -16.13 -17.47 -9.03
C ASN A 103 -15.53 -18.86 -8.74
N LYS A 104 -14.43 -19.22 -9.40
CA LYS A 104 -13.72 -20.48 -9.17
C LYS A 104 -12.68 -20.38 -8.04
N GLN A 105 -12.42 -19.16 -7.54
CA GLN A 105 -11.42 -18.91 -6.53
C GLN A 105 -12.00 -18.99 -5.11
N PRO A 106 -11.21 -19.38 -4.10
CA PRO A 106 -11.63 -19.34 -2.71
C PRO A 106 -12.02 -17.92 -2.27
N TYR A 107 -12.99 -17.80 -1.36
CA TYR A 107 -13.40 -16.52 -0.79
C TYR A 107 -12.22 -15.70 -0.24
N LYS A 108 -11.24 -16.36 0.41
CA LYS A 108 -10.03 -15.71 0.94
C LYS A 108 -9.19 -15.02 -0.15
N VAL A 109 -9.17 -15.56 -1.38
CA VAL A 109 -8.49 -14.91 -2.51
C VAL A 109 -9.23 -13.64 -2.91
N ILE A 110 -10.57 -13.71 -2.98
CA ILE A 110 -11.41 -12.54 -3.27
C ILE A 110 -11.23 -11.44 -2.23
N GLU A 111 -11.18 -11.81 -0.96
CA GLU A 111 -10.88 -10.89 0.15
C GLU A 111 -9.47 -10.29 0.05
N SER A 112 -8.47 -11.10 -0.31
CA SER A 112 -7.09 -10.62 -0.50
C SER A 112 -6.98 -9.64 -1.66
N LEU A 113 -7.70 -9.88 -2.76
CA LEU A 113 -7.80 -8.96 -3.89
C LEU A 113 -8.51 -7.65 -3.48
N LYS A 114 -9.59 -7.73 -2.71
CA LYS A 114 -10.27 -6.53 -2.19
C LYS A 114 -9.31 -5.67 -1.36
N ASN A 115 -8.57 -6.30 -0.46
CA ASN A 115 -7.60 -5.64 0.39
C ASN A 115 -6.48 -5.00 -0.45
N LEU A 116 -6.01 -5.69 -1.49
CA LEU A 116 -5.01 -5.18 -2.42
C LEU A 116 -5.47 -3.89 -3.13
N PHE A 117 -6.72 -3.82 -3.59
CA PHE A 117 -7.26 -2.58 -4.14
C PHE A 117 -7.21 -1.44 -3.11
N THR A 118 -7.67 -1.70 -1.87
CA THR A 118 -7.63 -0.70 -0.79
C THR A 118 -6.20 -0.29 -0.42
N TRP A 119 -5.25 -1.23 -0.36
CA TRP A 119 -3.85 -0.96 -0.05
C TRP A 119 -3.18 -0.17 -1.17
N CYS A 120 -3.45 -0.48 -2.44
CA CYS A 120 -2.95 0.30 -3.56
C CYS A 120 -3.47 1.74 -3.53
N THR A 121 -4.78 1.95 -3.35
CA THR A 121 -5.34 3.31 -3.29
C THR A 121 -4.82 4.09 -2.08
N SER A 122 -4.78 3.48 -0.90
CA SER A 122 -4.23 4.16 0.29
C SER A 122 -2.72 4.40 0.19
N GLY A 123 -1.97 3.45 -0.38
CA GLY A 123 -0.54 3.59 -0.64
C GLY A 123 -0.23 4.79 -1.53
N GLY A 124 -1.03 5.00 -2.58
CA GLY A 124 -0.96 6.21 -3.40
C GLY A 124 -1.06 7.51 -2.58
N TYR A 125 -2.04 7.59 -1.68
CA TYR A 125 -2.20 8.75 -0.80
C TYR A 125 -1.01 8.92 0.15
N TRP A 126 -0.47 7.83 0.68
CA TRP A 126 0.72 7.88 1.54
C TRP A 126 1.97 8.30 0.79
N PHE A 127 2.13 7.95 -0.49
CA PHE A 127 3.19 8.49 -1.33
C PHE A 127 3.07 10.01 -1.49
N TRP A 128 1.86 10.51 -1.75
CA TRP A 128 1.64 11.96 -1.80
C TRP A 128 2.03 12.63 -0.47
N MET A 129 1.63 12.05 0.67
CA MET A 129 1.99 12.60 1.97
C MET A 129 3.50 12.56 2.24
N ALA A 130 4.18 11.49 1.85
CA ALA A 130 5.62 11.37 1.97
C ALA A 130 6.34 12.48 1.19
N GLU A 131 5.93 12.70 -0.06
CA GLU A 131 6.47 13.76 -0.90
C GLU A 131 6.17 15.15 -0.31
N ALA A 132 4.94 15.40 0.13
CA ALA A 132 4.54 16.67 0.73
C ALA A 132 5.36 16.99 2.01
N LEU A 133 5.59 16.00 2.88
CA LEU A 133 6.39 16.18 4.09
C LEU A 133 7.89 16.34 3.82
N MET A 134 8.38 15.89 2.65
CA MET A 134 9.76 16.14 2.23
C MET A 134 9.93 17.55 1.64
N GLN A 135 8.89 18.09 1.02
CA GLN A 135 8.89 19.42 0.41
C GLN A 135 8.53 20.54 1.40
N GLU A 136 7.65 20.26 2.35
CA GLU A 136 7.17 21.21 3.35
C GLU A 136 7.71 20.86 4.74
N GLU A 137 8.30 21.84 5.43
CA GLU A 137 8.75 21.65 6.83
C GLU A 137 7.61 21.31 7.79
N LYS A 138 6.36 21.73 7.49
CA LYS A 138 5.18 21.45 8.33
C LYS A 138 3.87 21.47 7.53
N LEU A 139 3.42 20.28 7.15
CA LEU A 139 2.11 20.09 6.53
C LEU A 139 0.98 20.45 7.51
N SER A 140 0.02 21.27 7.10
CA SER A 140 -1.13 21.68 7.93
C SER A 140 -2.36 20.83 7.63
N LYS A 141 -3.29 20.68 8.59
CA LYS A 141 -4.55 19.94 8.37
C LYS A 141 -5.46 20.70 7.38
N PRO A 142 -6.17 20.03 6.47
CA PRO A 142 -7.12 20.68 5.58
C PRO A 142 -8.22 21.41 6.35
N LYS A 143 -8.63 22.59 5.86
CA LYS A 143 -9.70 23.40 6.45
C LYS A 143 -10.87 23.54 5.50
N ASN A 144 -12.09 23.55 6.05
CA ASN A 144 -13.33 23.92 5.35
C ASN A 144 -13.54 23.15 4.02
N MET A 145 -13.30 21.83 4.03
CA MET A 145 -13.45 20.98 2.84
C MET A 145 -14.65 20.05 3.00
N ALA A 146 -15.67 20.22 2.16
CA ALA A 146 -16.77 19.28 2.08
C ALA A 146 -16.45 18.13 1.11
N MET A 147 -17.09 16.97 1.34
CA MET A 147 -16.87 15.77 0.52
C MET A 147 -17.11 16.00 -0.98
N ASN A 148 -18.14 16.76 -1.37
CA ASN A 148 -18.43 17.03 -2.78
C ASN A 148 -17.35 17.89 -3.43
N GLN A 149 -16.81 18.88 -2.71
CA GLN A 149 -15.72 19.72 -3.21
C GLN A 149 -14.45 18.90 -3.43
N LEU A 150 -14.14 18.00 -2.50
CA LEU A 150 -13.02 17.07 -2.65
C LEU A 150 -13.20 16.15 -3.85
N VAL A 151 -14.41 15.59 -4.05
CA VAL A 151 -14.72 14.73 -5.19
C VAL A 151 -14.60 15.49 -6.51
N GLU A 152 -15.15 16.70 -6.59
CA GLU A 152 -15.07 17.56 -7.79
C GLU A 152 -13.61 17.86 -8.15
N GLU A 153 -12.77 18.19 -7.16
CA GLU A 153 -11.36 18.45 -7.40
C GLU A 153 -10.59 17.19 -7.81
N TRP A 154 -10.86 16.06 -7.16
CA TRP A 154 -10.27 14.77 -7.55
C TRP A 154 -10.68 14.38 -8.97
N GLN A 155 -11.96 14.54 -9.33
CA GLN A 155 -12.45 14.27 -10.68
C GLN A 155 -11.82 15.20 -11.72
N ARG A 156 -11.60 16.48 -11.39
CA ARG A 156 -10.88 17.42 -12.25
C ARG A 156 -9.47 16.92 -12.53
N LEU A 157 -8.72 16.54 -11.50
CA LEU A 157 -7.36 16.00 -11.63
C LEU A 157 -7.32 14.69 -12.42
N VAL A 158 -8.31 13.81 -12.25
CA VAL A 158 -8.43 12.57 -13.02
C VAL A 158 -8.79 12.85 -14.49
N GLY A 159 -9.71 13.79 -14.72
CA GLY A 159 -10.23 14.17 -16.04
C GLY A 159 -9.23 14.93 -16.91
N GLU A 160 -8.32 15.70 -16.30
CA GLU A 160 -7.16 16.31 -16.96
C GLU A 160 -6.14 15.26 -17.44
N GLY A 161 -6.38 13.99 -17.15
CA GLY A 161 -5.76 12.88 -17.85
C GLY A 161 -4.67 12.26 -17.02
N TYR A 162 -4.85 10.97 -16.74
CA TYR A 162 -3.82 10.03 -16.33
C TYR A 162 -2.43 10.31 -16.94
N VAL A 163 -2.40 10.71 -18.22
CA VAL A 163 -1.18 11.04 -18.97
C VAL A 163 -0.49 12.28 -18.41
N ASP A 164 -1.23 13.33 -18.05
CA ASP A 164 -0.64 14.55 -17.52
C ASP A 164 -0.26 14.40 -16.04
N ALA A 165 -1.06 13.63 -15.28
CA ALA A 165 -0.70 13.24 -13.91
C ALA A 165 0.59 12.40 -13.87
N THR A 166 0.78 11.45 -14.78
CA THR A 166 2.00 10.61 -14.82
C THR A 166 3.20 11.34 -15.42
N LYS A 167 3.03 12.29 -16.34
CA LYS A 167 4.11 13.16 -16.85
C LYS A 167 4.75 14.05 -15.76
N GLY A 168 3.95 14.47 -14.78
CA GLY A 168 4.42 15.33 -13.69
C GLY A 168 5.13 14.57 -12.56
N MET A 169 5.08 13.24 -12.55
CA MET A 169 5.70 12.41 -11.51
C MET A 169 7.21 12.32 -11.73
N SER A 170 7.98 12.43 -10.64
CA SER A 170 9.42 12.21 -10.70
C SER A 170 9.75 10.74 -10.99
N ASP A 171 10.94 10.49 -11.53
CA ASP A 171 11.46 9.13 -11.69
C ASP A 171 11.56 8.40 -10.34
N GLU A 172 11.88 9.14 -9.27
CA GLU A 172 11.96 8.62 -7.90
C GLU A 172 10.58 8.14 -7.41
N LEU A 173 9.53 8.93 -7.62
CA LEU A 173 8.15 8.58 -7.27
C LEU A 173 7.67 7.36 -8.06
N THR A 174 7.91 7.36 -9.37
CA THR A 174 7.50 6.26 -10.26
C THR A 174 8.17 4.94 -9.85
N GLN A 175 9.47 4.97 -9.54
CA GLN A 175 10.20 3.81 -9.05
C GLN A 175 9.67 3.34 -7.69
N ALA A 176 9.45 4.25 -6.75
CA ALA A 176 8.95 3.92 -5.41
C ALA A 176 7.55 3.28 -5.47
N MET A 177 6.64 3.84 -6.27
CA MET A 177 5.32 3.25 -6.51
C MET A 177 5.40 1.86 -7.14
N GLY A 178 6.32 1.64 -8.09
CA GLY A 178 6.55 0.35 -8.71
C GLY A 178 7.02 -0.71 -7.71
N ILE A 179 7.96 -0.37 -6.81
CA ILE A 179 8.44 -1.29 -5.76
C ILE A 179 7.29 -1.67 -4.82
N PHE A 180 6.52 -0.68 -4.35
CA PHE A 180 5.36 -0.91 -3.50
C PHE A 180 4.34 -1.83 -4.19
N PHE A 181 4.03 -1.54 -5.45
CA PHE A 181 3.10 -2.35 -6.23
C PHE A 181 3.57 -3.81 -6.36
N GLU A 182 4.82 -4.04 -6.73
CA GLU A 182 5.36 -5.39 -6.88
C GLU A 182 5.35 -6.16 -5.57
N PHE A 183 5.65 -5.50 -4.45
CA PHE A 183 5.57 -6.10 -3.12
C PHE A 183 4.13 -6.54 -2.78
N GLU A 184 3.14 -5.65 -2.94
CA GLU A 184 1.75 -5.96 -2.62
C GLU A 184 1.14 -7.01 -3.57
N LYS A 185 1.46 -6.92 -4.86
CA LYS A 185 1.06 -7.92 -5.86
C LYS A 185 1.61 -9.30 -5.48
N LYS A 186 2.90 -9.39 -5.16
CA LYS A 186 3.54 -10.65 -4.76
C LYS A 186 2.85 -11.27 -3.55
N ASN A 187 2.54 -10.47 -2.52
CA ASN A 187 1.85 -10.95 -1.32
C ASN A 187 0.50 -11.61 -1.63
N VAL A 188 -0.25 -11.10 -2.59
CA VAL A 188 -1.53 -11.71 -3.02
C VAL A 188 -1.30 -12.93 -3.91
N LEU A 189 -0.34 -12.88 -4.84
CA LEU A 189 -0.04 -14.03 -5.72
C LEU A 189 0.47 -15.25 -4.95
N GLU A 190 1.10 -15.02 -3.81
CA GLU A 190 1.60 -16.07 -2.92
C GLU A 190 0.59 -16.47 -1.82
N SER A 191 -0.60 -15.86 -1.79
CA SER A 191 -1.59 -16.08 -0.72
C SER A 191 -2.34 -17.42 -0.79
N SER A 192 -2.36 -18.07 -1.97
CA SER A 192 -3.05 -19.34 -2.23
C SER A 192 -2.46 -20.04 -3.46
N ASP A 193 -2.44 -21.38 -3.46
CA ASP A 193 -1.99 -22.15 -4.62
C ASP A 193 -2.91 -21.98 -5.84
N THR A 194 -4.21 -21.77 -5.64
CA THR A 194 -5.18 -21.55 -6.73
C THR A 194 -4.93 -20.25 -7.51
N VAL A 195 -4.20 -19.31 -6.93
CA VAL A 195 -3.84 -18.03 -7.56
C VAL A 195 -2.72 -18.21 -8.57
N LYS A 196 -1.86 -19.23 -8.38
CA LYS A 196 -0.78 -19.60 -9.32
C LYS A 196 -1.32 -20.17 -10.63
N GLU A 197 -2.57 -20.62 -10.64
CA GLU A 197 -3.26 -21.19 -11.81
C GLU A 197 -4.05 -20.13 -12.61
N LEU A 198 -4.03 -18.86 -12.18
CA LEU A 198 -4.72 -17.79 -12.89
C LEU A 198 -4.08 -17.52 -14.26
N PRO A 199 -4.88 -17.25 -15.31
CA PRO A 199 -4.33 -16.91 -16.62
C PRO A 199 -3.48 -15.63 -16.57
N ASN A 200 -2.38 -15.60 -17.34
CA ASN A 200 -1.52 -14.40 -17.43
C ASN A 200 -2.31 -13.14 -17.82
N GLU A 201 -3.26 -13.26 -18.74
CA GLU A 201 -4.14 -12.15 -19.16
C GLU A 201 -4.96 -11.56 -17.99
N PHE A 202 -5.40 -12.41 -17.06
CA PHE A 202 -6.07 -11.95 -15.85
C PHE A 202 -5.10 -11.18 -14.95
N ILE A 203 -3.86 -11.66 -14.81
CA ILE A 203 -2.81 -11.00 -14.01
C ILE A 203 -2.43 -9.64 -14.61
N GLU A 204 -2.33 -9.53 -15.93
CA GLU A 204 -2.07 -8.27 -16.64
C GLU A 204 -3.23 -7.28 -16.48
N THR A 205 -4.46 -7.77 -16.59
CA THR A 205 -5.67 -6.98 -16.36
C THR A 205 -5.71 -6.45 -14.92
N MET A 206 -5.53 -7.33 -13.93
CA MET A 206 -5.44 -6.96 -12.52
C MET A 206 -4.34 -5.92 -12.28
N THR A 207 -3.16 -6.12 -12.86
CA THR A 207 -2.03 -5.19 -12.76
C THR A 207 -2.41 -3.79 -13.24
N SER A 208 -3.09 -3.69 -14.38
CA SER A 208 -3.54 -2.42 -14.94
C SER A 208 -4.54 -1.70 -14.02
N TYR A 209 -5.48 -2.43 -13.41
CA TYR A 209 -6.42 -1.85 -12.44
C TYR A 209 -5.71 -1.31 -11.19
N LEU A 210 -4.73 -2.05 -10.67
CA LEU A 210 -4.05 -1.73 -9.42
C LEU A 210 -3.05 -0.58 -9.56
N LEU A 211 -2.31 -0.49 -10.66
CA LEU A 211 -1.45 0.67 -10.93
C LEU A 211 -2.26 1.97 -10.96
N LEU A 212 -3.45 1.91 -11.57
CA LEU A 212 -4.36 3.04 -11.59
C LEU A 212 -4.86 3.41 -10.18
N GLN A 213 -5.08 2.42 -9.29
CA GLN A 213 -5.45 2.69 -7.90
C GLN A 213 -4.40 3.54 -7.17
N ILE A 214 -3.11 3.21 -7.34
CA ILE A 214 -2.02 3.96 -6.70
C ILE A 214 -2.03 5.41 -7.18
N ILE A 215 -2.16 5.63 -8.48
CA ILE A 215 -2.23 6.98 -9.05
C ILE A 215 -3.45 7.73 -8.54
N TRP A 216 -4.62 7.09 -8.49
CA TRP A 216 -5.85 7.72 -7.99
C TRP A 216 -5.80 8.06 -6.51
N GLY A 217 -5.14 7.24 -5.70
CA GLY A 217 -4.83 7.54 -4.31
C GLY A 217 -3.96 8.78 -4.16
N TYR A 218 -2.88 8.84 -4.96
CA TYR A 218 -1.96 9.98 -5.00
C TYR A 218 -2.69 11.28 -5.38
N LEU A 219 -3.53 11.24 -6.41
CA LEU A 219 -4.39 12.36 -6.80
C LEU A 219 -5.39 12.75 -5.71
N GLY A 220 -5.83 11.81 -4.86
CA GLY A 220 -6.65 12.12 -3.69
C GLY A 220 -5.92 13.03 -2.70
N GLY A 221 -4.61 12.80 -2.51
CA GLY A 221 -3.75 13.66 -1.71
C GLY A 221 -3.58 15.04 -2.34
N MET A 222 -3.31 15.11 -3.64
CA MET A 222 -3.23 16.38 -4.37
C MET A 222 -4.52 17.19 -4.31
N ALA A 223 -5.68 16.53 -4.44
CA ALA A 223 -6.99 17.18 -4.33
C ALA A 223 -7.19 17.79 -2.94
N GLU A 224 -6.85 17.04 -1.89
CA GLU A 224 -6.93 17.52 -0.51
C GLU A 224 -5.95 18.67 -0.22
N ALA A 225 -4.76 18.65 -0.83
CA ALA A 225 -3.73 19.67 -0.66
C ALA A 225 -4.24 21.10 -0.92
N LYS A 226 -5.17 21.25 -1.87
CA LYS A 226 -5.81 22.53 -2.21
C LYS A 226 -6.45 23.24 -1.02
N TYR A 227 -6.81 22.49 0.03
CA TYR A 227 -7.55 22.96 1.20
C TYR A 227 -6.66 23.15 2.45
N ARG A 228 -5.33 23.05 2.34
CA ARG A 228 -4.37 23.15 3.46
C ARG A 228 -3.83 24.56 3.74
N LYS A 229 -4.52 25.60 3.25
CA LYS A 229 -4.15 27.01 3.46
C LYS A 229 -4.45 27.48 4.88
#